data_AF-A0A447TTG0-F1
#
_entry.id   AF-A0A447TTG0-F1
#
_cell.length_a   1.000
_cell.length_b   1.000
_cell.length_c   1.000
_cell.angle_alpha   90.00
_cell.angle_beta   90.00
_cell.angle_gamma   90.00
#
_symmetry.space_group_name_H-M   'P 1'
#
loop_
_entity.id
_entity.type
_entity.pdbx_description
1 polymer ?
#
loop_
_entity_poly.entity_id
_entity_poly.type
_entity_poly.pdbx_seq_one_letter_code
_entity_poly.pdbx_strand_id
1 'polypeptide(L)'
;MRWPTTLKTYGSEVILNHENSKAIFWKDGEPLKKGDKLVQKNLAKSLEMIAENGPDAFYKGAIADQIAGEMQKNGGLMTKEDLANYKAVERTPISGDYRGYQVFSMPPPSSGGIHIVTDP
;
A
#
# COMPACT_ATOMS: atom_id res chain seq x y z
N MET A 1 -14.91 11.14 0.40
CA MET A 1 -14.92 9.72 0.88
C MET A 1 -15.91 9.59 2.04
N ARG A 2 -16.96 8.77 1.95
CA ARG A 2 -17.92 8.52 3.05
C ARG A 2 -17.58 7.20 3.75
N TRP A 3 -16.78 7.29 4.81
CA TRP A 3 -16.21 6.18 5.59
C TRP A 3 -17.14 4.98 5.91
N PRO A 4 -18.37 5.14 6.44
CA PRO A 4 -19.20 4.00 6.82
C PRO A 4 -19.76 3.21 5.63
N THR A 5 -19.87 3.84 4.45
CA THR A 5 -20.35 3.17 3.25
C THR A 5 -19.25 2.30 2.65
N THR A 6 -17.98 2.72 2.70
CA THR A 6 -16.88 1.98 2.07
C THR A 6 -16.56 0.66 2.74
N LEU A 7 -16.50 0.59 4.08
CA LEU A 7 -16.23 -0.69 4.78
C LEU A 7 -17.41 -1.64 4.68
N LYS A 8 -18.64 -1.13 4.80
CA LYS A 8 -19.85 -1.96 4.71
C LYS A 8 -20.11 -2.48 3.30
N THR A 9 -19.69 -1.76 2.26
CA THR A 9 -19.88 -2.18 0.86
C THR A 9 -18.69 -2.96 0.32
N TYR A 10 -17.47 -2.42 0.42
CA TYR A 10 -16.27 -3.05 -0.15
C TYR A 10 -15.46 -3.85 0.87
N GLY A 11 -15.47 -3.42 2.14
CA GLY A 11 -14.76 -4.14 3.19
C GLY A 11 -15.35 -5.53 3.44
N SER A 12 -16.67 -5.69 3.38
CA SER A 12 -17.32 -6.99 3.58
C SER A 12 -17.00 -8.01 2.49
N GLU A 13 -16.63 -7.58 1.29
CA GLU A 13 -16.27 -8.47 0.18
C GLU A 13 -14.92 -9.18 0.41
N VAL A 14 -14.00 -8.54 1.15
CA VAL A 14 -12.60 -9.00 1.25
C VAL A 14 -12.08 -9.10 2.69
N ILE A 15 -12.33 -8.11 3.55
CA ILE A 15 -11.75 -8.03 4.90
C ILE A 15 -12.25 -9.17 5.79
N LEU A 16 -13.52 -9.57 5.65
CA LEU A 16 -14.11 -10.64 6.45
C LEU A 16 -13.51 -12.02 6.15
N ASN A 17 -12.91 -12.20 4.97
CA ASN A 17 -12.33 -13.47 4.53
C ASN A 17 -10.90 -13.69 5.06
N HIS A 18 -10.33 -12.68 5.74
CA HIS A 18 -8.98 -12.74 6.29
C HIS A 18 -8.99 -12.34 7.77
N GLU A 19 -8.74 -13.30 8.66
CA GLU A 19 -8.82 -13.12 10.13
C GLU A 19 -7.99 -11.94 10.64
N ASN A 20 -6.77 -11.76 10.11
CA ASN A 20 -5.89 -10.66 10.50
C ASN A 20 -6.45 -9.27 10.14
N SER A 21 -7.17 -9.16 9.02
CA SER A 21 -7.76 -7.92 8.52
C SER A 21 -9.05 -7.62 9.29
N LYS A 22 -9.89 -8.64 9.49
CA LYS A 22 -11.09 -8.55 10.33
C LYS A 22 -10.76 -8.10 11.75
N ALA A 23 -9.69 -8.62 12.36
CA ALA A 23 -9.26 -8.22 13.70
C ALA A 23 -8.88 -6.74 13.83
N ILE A 24 -8.58 -6.05 12.71
CA ILE A 24 -8.20 -4.63 12.69
C ILE A 24 -9.40 -3.72 12.41
N PHE A 25 -10.23 -4.10 11.42
CA PHE A 25 -11.26 -3.21 10.87
C PHE A 25 -12.69 -3.56 11.29
N TRP A 26 -12.90 -4.69 11.96
CA TRP A 26 -14.19 -5.16 12.46
C TRP A 26 -14.21 -5.23 13.98
N LYS A 27 -15.35 -4.91 14.56
CA LYS A 27 -15.60 -4.99 16.00
C LYS A 27 -17.03 -5.47 16.23
N ASP A 28 -17.20 -6.45 17.12
CA ASP A 28 -18.52 -6.99 17.49
C ASP A 28 -19.35 -7.47 16.29
N GLY A 29 -18.70 -8.07 15.29
CA GLY A 29 -19.35 -8.59 14.08
C GLY A 29 -19.66 -7.53 13.01
N GLU A 30 -19.44 -6.25 13.30
CA GLU A 30 -19.73 -5.13 12.42
C GLU A 30 -18.45 -4.38 12.01
N PRO A 31 -18.43 -3.73 10.82
CA PRO A 31 -17.33 -2.83 10.48
C PRO A 31 -17.29 -1.65 11.44
N LEU A 32 -16.09 -1.13 11.69
CA LEU A 32 -15.94 0.14 12.41
C LEU A 32 -16.74 1.26 11.73
N LYS A 33 -17.44 2.04 12.53
CA LYS A 33 -18.41 3.05 12.09
C LYS A 33 -17.79 4.44 12.17
N LYS A 34 -18.47 5.42 11.55
CA LYS A 34 -18.09 6.83 11.68
C LYS A 34 -18.13 7.22 13.16
N GLY A 35 -17.04 7.81 13.65
CA GLY A 35 -16.89 8.21 15.05
C GLY A 35 -16.16 7.17 15.91
N ASP A 36 -16.00 5.94 15.43
CA ASP A 36 -15.21 4.94 16.14
C ASP A 36 -13.71 5.26 16.04
N LYS A 37 -12.98 4.89 17.09
CA LYS A 37 -11.53 4.99 17.14
C LYS A 37 -10.88 3.73 16.55
N LEU A 38 -10.30 3.86 15.37
CA LEU A 38 -9.45 2.81 14.77
C LEU A 38 -8.05 2.84 15.40
N VAL A 39 -7.63 1.73 16.01
CA VAL A 39 -6.28 1.55 16.57
C VAL A 39 -5.60 0.38 15.90
N GLN A 40 -4.43 0.59 15.31
CA GLN A 40 -3.70 -0.41 14.53
C GLN A 40 -2.35 -0.74 15.20
N LYS A 41 -2.37 -1.51 16.29
CA LYS A 41 -1.17 -1.79 17.10
C LYS A 41 -0.07 -2.50 16.31
N ASN A 42 -0.44 -3.47 15.46
CA ASN A 42 0.52 -4.20 14.64
C ASN A 42 1.19 -3.27 13.62
N LEU A 43 0.41 -2.42 12.94
CA LEU A 43 0.95 -1.43 12.01
C LEU A 43 1.83 -0.41 12.74
N ALA A 44 1.44 0.04 13.93
CA ALA A 44 2.27 0.92 14.75
C ALA A 44 3.63 0.28 15.08
N LYS A 45 3.66 -1.01 15.41
CA LYS A 45 4.91 -1.74 15.64
C LYS A 45 5.76 -1.84 14.36
N SER A 46 5.15 -2.07 13.20
CA SER A 46 5.86 -2.04 11.93
C SER A 46 6.48 -0.67 11.64
N LEU A 47 5.75 0.41 11.87
CA LEU A 47 6.25 1.78 11.70
C LEU A 47 7.38 2.10 12.68
N GLU A 48 7.28 1.65 13.94
CA GLU A 48 8.35 1.77 14.94
C GLU A 48 9.62 1.04 14.46
N MET A 49 9.50 -0.21 13.99
CA MET A 49 10.64 -0.97 13.46
C MET A 49 11.29 -0.27 12.26
N ILE A 50 10.51 0.33 11.37
CA ILE A 50 11.02 1.10 10.22
C ILE A 50 11.71 2.38 10.69
N ALA A 51 11.17 3.07 11.68
CA ALA A 51 11.78 4.27 12.23
C ALA A 51 13.14 3.97 12.90
N GLU A 52 13.23 2.84 13.60
CA GLU A 52 14.45 2.43 14.32
C GLU A 52 15.53 1.85 13.38
N ASN A 53 15.13 1.04 12.39
CA ASN A 53 16.06 0.23 11.60
C ASN A 53 16.09 0.61 10.11
N GLY A 54 15.37 1.66 9.72
CA GLY A 54 15.27 2.12 8.34
C GLY A 54 14.50 1.16 7.43
N PRO A 55 14.64 1.31 6.09
CA PRO A 55 13.87 0.53 5.11
C PRO A 55 14.20 -0.97 5.14
N ASP A 56 15.38 -1.35 5.63
CA ASP A 56 15.77 -2.76 5.74
C ASP A 56 14.85 -3.54 6.70
N ALA A 57 14.20 -2.88 7.67
CA ALA A 57 13.13 -3.49 8.47
C ALA A 57 12.00 -4.08 7.62
N PHE A 58 11.64 -3.37 6.54
CA PHE A 58 10.56 -3.74 5.62
C PHE A 58 11.01 -4.79 4.59
N TYR A 59 12.18 -4.60 3.98
CA TYR A 59 12.61 -5.42 2.84
C TYR A 59 13.43 -6.66 3.21
N LYS A 60 14.06 -6.66 4.39
CA LYS A 60 14.97 -7.73 4.82
C LYS A 60 14.71 -8.22 6.26
N GLY A 61 14.06 -7.41 7.08
CA GLY A 61 13.80 -7.66 8.49
C GLY A 61 12.51 -8.44 8.77
N ALA A 62 12.03 -8.31 10.01
CA ALA A 62 10.88 -9.07 10.50
C ALA A 62 9.58 -8.81 9.72
N ILE A 63 9.41 -7.63 9.13
CA ILE A 63 8.24 -7.33 8.28
C ILE A 63 8.32 -8.15 6.98
N ALA A 64 9.52 -8.28 6.39
CA ALA A 64 9.72 -9.11 5.21
C ALA A 64 9.41 -10.59 5.49
N ASP A 65 9.82 -11.09 6.66
CA ASP A 65 9.51 -12.45 7.12
C ASP A 65 8.00 -12.65 7.29
N GLN A 66 7.29 -11.67 7.85
CA GLN A 66 5.83 -11.73 7.99
C GLN A 66 5.11 -11.74 6.64
N ILE A 67 5.54 -10.91 5.69
CA ILE A 67 4.96 -10.87 4.34
C ILE A 67 5.20 -12.20 3.62
N ALA A 68 6.43 -12.69 3.58
CA ALA A 68 6.78 -13.94 2.91
C ALA A 68 6.08 -15.14 3.58
N GLY A 69 5.97 -15.15 4.91
CA GLY A 69 5.23 -16.17 5.66
C GLY A 69 3.73 -16.18 5.35
N GLU A 70 3.10 -15.00 5.25
CA GLU A 70 1.69 -14.89 4.85
C GLU A 70 1.48 -15.37 3.41
N MET A 71 2.39 -15.03 2.49
CA MET A 71 2.35 -15.51 1.11
C MET A 71 2.46 -17.04 1.06
N GLN A 72 3.50 -17.62 1.65
CA GLN A 72 3.73 -19.05 1.67
C GLN A 72 2.52 -19.81 2.24
N LYS A 73 1.97 -19.35 3.37
CA LYS A 73 0.84 -19.99 4.05
C LYS A 73 -0.42 -20.06 3.18
N ASN A 74 -0.62 -19.09 2.29
CA ASN A 74 -1.83 -18.96 1.46
C ASN A 74 -1.57 -19.26 -0.03
N GLY A 75 -0.40 -19.84 -0.38
CA GLY A 75 -0.06 -20.20 -1.76
C GLY A 75 0.31 -19.00 -2.67
N GLY A 76 0.69 -17.87 -2.08
CA GLY A 76 1.25 -16.71 -2.78
C GLY A 76 2.71 -16.94 -3.22
N LEU A 77 3.18 -16.09 -4.14
CA LEU A 77 4.48 -16.26 -4.81
C LEU A 77 5.60 -15.41 -4.22
N MET A 78 5.26 -14.31 -3.54
CA MET A 78 6.26 -13.34 -3.09
C MET A 78 7.08 -13.90 -1.94
N THR A 79 8.39 -13.89 -2.12
CA THR A 79 9.38 -14.40 -1.18
C THR A 79 10.13 -13.27 -0.47
N LYS A 80 10.90 -13.62 0.57
CA LYS A 80 11.84 -12.69 1.20
C LYS A 80 12.93 -12.23 0.23
N GLU A 81 13.33 -13.09 -0.70
CA GLU A 81 14.30 -12.76 -1.73
C GLU A 81 13.77 -11.69 -2.70
N ASP A 82 12.49 -11.79 -3.10
CA ASP A 82 11.84 -10.76 -3.92
C ASP A 82 11.84 -9.40 -3.22
N LEU A 83 11.50 -9.39 -1.92
CA LEU A 83 11.51 -8.18 -1.10
C LEU A 83 12.93 -7.60 -0.98
N ALA A 84 13.94 -8.43 -0.72
CA ALA A 84 15.33 -7.98 -0.59
C ALA A 84 15.92 -7.44 -1.91
N ASN A 85 15.45 -7.97 -3.04
CA ASN A 85 15.89 -7.57 -4.38
C ASN A 85 15.13 -6.37 -4.94
N TYR A 86 14.04 -5.93 -4.29
CA TYR A 86 13.29 -4.75 -4.72
C TYR A 86 14.15 -3.49 -4.67
N LYS A 87 14.06 -2.67 -5.72
CA LYS A 87 14.68 -1.34 -5.79
C LYS A 87 13.70 -0.33 -6.38
N ALA A 88 13.51 0.78 -5.67
CA ALA A 88 12.90 1.95 -6.26
C ALA A 88 13.83 2.51 -7.35
N VAL A 89 13.26 2.90 -8.49
CA VAL A 89 14.02 3.41 -9.63
C VAL A 89 13.68 4.87 -9.81
N GLU A 90 14.67 5.74 -9.62
CA GLU A 90 14.57 7.14 -10.02
C GLU A 90 14.55 7.24 -11.54
N ARG A 91 13.64 8.06 -12.08
CA ARG A 91 13.43 8.19 -13.51
C ARG A 91 13.22 9.66 -13.85
N THR A 92 13.75 10.07 -15.00
CA THR A 92 13.50 11.40 -15.53
C THR A 92 12.01 11.59 -15.80
N PRO A 93 11.38 12.68 -15.31
CA PRO A 93 9.99 12.99 -15.63
C PRO A 93 9.74 13.11 -17.14
N ILE A 94 8.52 12.81 -17.58
CA ILE A 94 8.06 13.25 -18.90
C ILE A 94 7.64 14.71 -18.76
N SER A 95 8.02 15.54 -19.73
CA SER A 95 7.77 16.98 -19.70
C SER A 95 7.37 17.54 -21.06
N GLY A 96 6.54 18.58 -21.06
CA GLY A 96 6.12 19.31 -22.26
C GLY A 96 5.67 20.73 -21.92
N ASP A 97 5.51 21.56 -22.94
CA ASP A 97 5.07 22.94 -22.78
C ASP A 97 3.58 23.08 -23.05
N TYR A 98 2.88 23.76 -22.16
CA TYR A 98 1.48 24.13 -22.34
C TYR A 98 1.30 25.60 -21.99
N ARG A 99 1.00 26.43 -23.01
CA ARG A 99 0.76 27.88 -22.86
C ARG A 99 1.92 28.61 -22.16
N GLY A 100 3.16 28.21 -22.43
CA GLY A 100 4.37 28.79 -21.83
C GLY A 100 4.72 28.25 -20.44
N TYR A 101 3.99 27.25 -19.94
CA TYR A 101 4.29 26.54 -18.70
C TYR A 101 4.86 25.16 -18.99
N GLN A 102 5.88 24.77 -18.24
CA GLN A 102 6.38 23.40 -18.28
C GLN A 102 5.52 22.51 -17.40
N VAL A 103 4.94 21.47 -18.00
CA VAL A 103 4.18 20.44 -17.32
C VAL A 103 5.09 19.23 -17.15
N PHE A 104 5.29 18.78 -15.91
CA PHE A 104 6.06 17.58 -15.58
C PHE A 104 5.14 16.49 -15.01
N SER A 105 5.31 15.26 -15.48
CA SER A 105 4.53 14.11 -15.03
C SER A 105 5.35 12.82 -15.02
N MET A 106 4.74 11.75 -14.51
CA MET A 106 5.43 10.47 -14.31
C MET A 106 5.73 9.76 -15.65
N PRO A 107 6.95 9.24 -15.84
CA PRO A 107 7.31 8.40 -16.99
C PRO A 107 6.73 6.98 -16.84
N PRO A 108 6.87 6.11 -17.86
CA PRO A 108 6.70 4.67 -17.70
C PRO A 108 7.44 4.16 -16.45
N PRO A 109 6.80 3.34 -15.60
CA PRO A 109 5.62 2.51 -15.86
C PRO A 109 4.25 3.19 -15.72
N SER A 110 4.19 4.48 -15.38
CA SER A 110 2.93 5.24 -15.45
C SER A 110 2.57 5.54 -16.90
N SER A 111 1.33 5.27 -17.32
CA SER A 111 0.82 5.70 -18.63
C SER A 111 0.41 7.18 -18.67
N GLY A 112 0.10 7.76 -17.49
CA GLY A 112 -0.52 9.07 -17.40
C GLY A 112 0.31 10.21 -17.96
N GLY A 113 1.62 10.23 -17.68
CA GLY A 113 2.46 11.35 -18.11
C GLY A 113 2.56 11.51 -19.62
N ILE A 114 2.61 10.40 -20.36
CA ILE A 114 2.59 10.42 -21.83
C ILE A 114 1.26 11.02 -22.30
N HIS A 115 0.13 10.49 -21.85
CA HIS A 115 -1.19 10.97 -22.30
C HIS A 115 -1.49 12.43 -21.93
N ILE A 116 -0.94 12.93 -20.82
CA ILE A 116 -1.18 14.31 -20.36
C ILE A 116 -0.31 15.31 -21.12
N VAL A 117 0.93 14.94 -21.43
CA VAL A 117 1.96 15.88 -21.90
C VAL A 117 2.06 15.92 -23.42
N THR A 118 1.69 14.85 -24.12
CA THR A 118 1.79 14.79 -25.59
C THR A 118 0.49 15.15 -26.32
N ASP A 119 -0.58 15.50 -25.60
CA ASP A 119 -1.84 15.91 -26.21
C ASP A 119 -1.84 17.44 -26.41
N PRO A 120 -1.88 17.94 -27.67
CA PRO A 120 -1.80 19.37 -27.99
C PRO A 120 -2.98 20.21 -27.48
#